data_AF-A0A8S3XQ96-F1
#
_entry.id   AF-A0A8S3XQ96-F1
#
_cell.length_a   1.000
_cell.length_b   1.000
_cell.length_c   1.000
_cell.angle_alpha   90.00
_cell.angle_beta   90.00
_cell.angle_gamma   90.00
#
_symmetry.space_group_name_H-M   'P 1'
#
loop_
_entity.id
_entity.type
_entity.pdbx_description
1 polymer ?
#
loop_
_entity_poly.entity_id
_entity_poly.type
_entity_poly.pdbx_seq_one_letter_code
_entity_poly.pdbx_strand_id
1 'polypeptide(L)'
;MRIQKNEAFDENKFKFTGVTQLPEFIEKLETPAYFFLFLFSEDLIQTITNQSNLKSVQDNIYKPANITKQEIEQFIGMVIFMSIVKLPASRYYWNKTLGQQQIYETMTRNRFETIKNKLHFNDNNNYTPLGSPGHDKLFKVRPLLDGIREQLLLVPKEEYLVVDEQIDNHYESSS
;
A
#
# COMPACT_ATOMS: atom_id res chain seq x y z
N MET A 1 52.52 -12.62 -27.65
CA MET A 1 51.15 -12.07 -27.50
C MET A 1 51.09 -11.38 -26.14
N ARG A 2 51.05 -10.04 -26.12
CA ARG A 2 51.11 -9.24 -24.88
C ARG A 2 49.78 -9.37 -24.14
N ILE A 3 49.84 -9.69 -22.85
CA ILE A 3 48.71 -9.65 -21.92
C ILE A 3 48.27 -8.18 -21.84
N GLN A 4 47.01 -7.88 -22.17
CA GLN A 4 46.44 -6.55 -21.97
C GLN A 4 46.45 -6.25 -20.47
N LYS A 5 47.05 -5.11 -20.07
CA LYS A 5 46.93 -4.59 -18.71
C LYS A 5 45.44 -4.32 -18.47
N ASN A 6 44.85 -4.95 -17.46
CA ASN A 6 43.55 -4.54 -16.94
C ASN A 6 43.64 -3.06 -16.57
N GLU A 7 42.73 -2.23 -17.10
CA GLU A 7 42.61 -0.83 -16.70
C GLU A 7 42.44 -0.74 -15.17
N ALA A 8 43.08 0.25 -14.55
CA ALA A 8 42.92 0.49 -13.13
C ALA A 8 41.46 0.86 -12.84
N PHE A 9 40.88 0.28 -11.79
CA PHE A 9 39.53 0.62 -11.34
C PHE A 9 39.47 2.11 -10.96
N ASP A 10 38.62 2.87 -11.65
CA ASP A 10 38.34 4.28 -11.37
C ASP A 10 37.02 4.38 -10.63
N GLU A 11 37.10 4.58 -9.31
CA GLU A 11 35.94 4.71 -8.43
C GLU A 11 35.04 5.88 -8.83
N ASN A 12 35.60 6.96 -9.42
CA ASN A 12 34.83 8.14 -9.81
C ASN A 12 33.89 7.86 -10.99
N LYS A 13 34.18 6.85 -11.82
CA LYS A 13 33.28 6.43 -12.90
C LYS A 13 32.00 5.75 -12.40
N PHE A 14 32.02 5.20 -11.19
CA PHE A 14 30.90 4.44 -10.62
C PHE A 14 30.28 5.11 -9.40
N LYS A 15 30.75 6.31 -9.04
CA LYS A 15 30.23 7.06 -7.91
C LYS A 15 28.81 7.55 -8.22
N PHE A 16 27.84 7.03 -7.49
CA PHE A 16 26.48 7.54 -7.52
C PHE A 16 26.41 8.84 -6.73
N THR A 17 26.20 9.97 -7.40
CA THR A 17 26.12 11.30 -6.75
C THR A 17 24.70 11.69 -6.33
N GLY A 18 23.70 10.87 -6.69
CA GLY A 18 22.29 11.17 -6.46
C GLY A 18 21.75 12.38 -7.22
N VAL A 19 20.47 12.66 -6.97
CA VAL A 19 19.75 13.86 -7.41
C VAL A 19 18.95 14.38 -6.21
N THR A 20 19.17 15.65 -5.84
CA THR A 20 18.48 16.28 -4.69
C THR A 20 17.27 17.11 -5.10
N GLN A 21 17.16 17.48 -6.38
CA GLN A 21 16.05 18.28 -6.87
C GLN A 21 14.80 17.41 -7.03
N LEU A 22 13.72 17.78 -6.35
CA LEU A 22 12.45 17.10 -6.46
C LEU A 22 11.77 17.45 -7.80
N PRO A 23 11.01 16.51 -8.39
CA PRO A 23 10.11 16.83 -9.48
C PRO A 23 9.09 17.89 -9.06
N GLU A 24 8.77 18.82 -9.97
CA GLU A 24 7.86 19.95 -9.72
C GLU A 24 6.50 19.51 -9.14
N PHE A 25 5.97 18.37 -9.56
CA PHE A 25 4.69 17.87 -9.05
C PHE A 25 4.77 17.40 -7.58
N ILE A 26 5.94 16.95 -7.11
CA ILE A 26 6.16 16.60 -5.69
C ILE A 26 6.34 17.88 -4.86
N GLU A 27 7.06 18.87 -5.39
CA GLU A 27 7.25 20.16 -4.71
C GLU A 27 5.93 20.90 -4.47
N LYS A 28 4.92 20.66 -5.31
CA LYS A 28 3.57 21.23 -5.19
C LYS A 28 2.64 20.50 -4.20
N LEU A 29 3.09 19.41 -3.56
CA LEU A 29 2.27 18.71 -2.56
C LEU A 29 2.30 19.48 -1.23
N GLU A 30 1.19 20.12 -0.87
CA GLU A 30 1.14 21.01 0.30
C GLU A 30 0.55 20.38 1.56
N THR A 31 -0.22 19.29 1.43
CA THR A 31 -0.96 18.70 2.56
C THR A 31 -0.58 17.24 2.79
N PRO A 32 -0.63 16.73 4.04
CA PRO A 32 -0.43 15.31 4.33
C PRO A 32 -1.34 14.39 3.50
N ALA A 33 -2.56 14.84 3.18
CA ALA A 33 -3.48 14.10 2.33
C ALA A 33 -2.95 13.96 0.89
N TYR A 34 -2.32 15.00 0.33
CA TYR A 34 -1.73 14.93 -1.01
C TYR A 34 -0.49 14.04 -1.07
N PHE A 35 0.36 14.01 -0.03
CA PHE A 35 1.44 13.02 0.05
C PHE A 35 0.90 11.58 0.12
N PHE A 36 -0.20 11.37 0.83
CA PHE A 36 -0.85 10.07 0.87
C PHE A 36 -1.42 9.67 -0.50
N LEU A 37 -2.17 10.56 -1.17
CA LEU A 37 -2.74 10.30 -2.49
C LEU A 37 -1.68 10.21 -3.60
N PHE A 38 -0.49 10.77 -3.37
CA PHE A 38 0.67 10.52 -4.23
C PHE A 38 1.09 9.04 -4.15
N LEU A 39 1.23 8.47 -2.94
CA LEU A 39 1.59 7.06 -2.77
C LEU A 39 0.45 6.10 -3.16
N PHE A 40 -0.78 6.46 -2.81
CA PHE A 40 -2.01 5.77 -3.19
C PHE A 40 -2.66 6.48 -4.37
N SER A 41 -2.03 6.34 -5.53
CA SER A 41 -2.49 6.96 -6.77
C SER A 41 -3.95 6.60 -7.10
N GLU A 42 -4.59 7.42 -7.93
CA GLU A 42 -5.98 7.19 -8.35
C GLU A 42 -6.15 5.80 -8.99
N ASP A 43 -5.19 5.36 -9.82
CA ASP A 43 -5.21 4.05 -10.46
C ASP A 43 -5.10 2.91 -9.45
N LEU A 44 -4.27 3.07 -8.41
CA LEU A 44 -4.14 2.08 -7.35
C LEU A 44 -5.43 2.01 -6.51
N ILE A 45 -6.01 3.15 -6.15
CA ILE A 45 -7.31 3.22 -5.44
C ILE A 45 -8.42 2.59 -6.29
N GLN A 46 -8.44 2.86 -7.60
CA GLN A 46 -9.39 2.25 -8.52
C GLN A 46 -9.21 0.73 -8.61
N THR A 47 -7.96 0.26 -8.65
CA THR A 47 -7.62 -1.17 -8.63
C THR A 47 -8.13 -1.83 -7.35
N ILE A 48 -7.82 -1.26 -6.18
CA ILE A 48 -8.31 -1.75 -4.88
C ILE A 48 -9.84 -1.82 -4.86
N THR A 49 -10.50 -0.76 -5.35
CA THR A 49 -11.96 -0.68 -5.40
C THR A 49 -12.55 -1.78 -6.27
N ASN A 50 -12.01 -1.99 -7.47
CA ASN A 50 -12.48 -2.99 -8.42
C ASN A 50 -12.31 -4.40 -7.88
N GLN A 51 -11.11 -4.72 -7.37
CA GLN A 51 -10.81 -6.05 -6.86
C GLN A 51 -11.59 -6.39 -5.59
N SER A 52 -11.81 -5.41 -4.71
CA SER A 52 -12.64 -5.58 -3.51
C SER A 52 -14.12 -5.82 -3.85
N ASN A 53 -14.66 -5.13 -4.85
CA ASN A 53 -16.02 -5.38 -5.32
C ASN A 53 -16.15 -6.72 -6.05
N LEU A 54 -15.16 -7.09 -6.87
CA LEU A 54 -15.12 -8.41 -7.51
C LEU A 54 -15.13 -9.51 -6.46
N LYS A 55 -14.30 -9.41 -5.42
CA LYS A 55 -14.34 -10.34 -4.29
C LYS A 55 -15.72 -10.41 -3.66
N SER A 56 -16.36 -9.26 -3.42
CA SER A 56 -17.68 -9.24 -2.80
C SER A 56 -18.71 -10.01 -3.61
N VAL A 57 -18.67 -9.90 -4.94
CA VAL A 57 -19.57 -10.65 -5.84
C VAL A 57 -19.24 -12.14 -5.84
N GLN A 58 -17.95 -12.49 -5.86
CA GLN A 58 -17.48 -13.88 -5.78
C GLN A 58 -17.94 -14.56 -4.48
N ASP A 59 -17.97 -13.83 -3.37
CA ASP A 59 -18.44 -14.36 -2.08
C ASP A 59 -19.96 -14.50 -2.02
N ASN A 60 -20.70 -13.53 -2.55
CA ASN A 60 -22.16 -13.59 -2.65
C ASN A 60 -22.71 -12.61 -3.71
N ILE A 61 -23.11 -13.16 -4.84
CA ILE A 61 -23.66 -12.39 -5.97
C ILE A 61 -24.93 -11.59 -5.61
N TYR A 62 -25.72 -12.05 -4.63
CA TYR A 62 -26.95 -11.39 -4.21
C TYR A 62 -26.73 -10.24 -3.23
N LYS A 63 -25.50 -10.06 -2.74
CA LYS A 63 -25.16 -9.03 -1.76
C LYS A 63 -23.81 -8.36 -2.10
N PRO A 64 -23.71 -7.67 -3.25
CA PRO A 64 -22.50 -6.93 -3.60
C PRO A 64 -22.27 -5.78 -2.61
N ALA A 65 -21.01 -5.57 -2.23
CA ALA A 65 -20.64 -4.52 -1.29
C ALA A 65 -20.75 -3.12 -1.91
N ASN A 66 -20.65 -2.97 -3.24
CA ASN A 66 -20.72 -1.68 -3.95
C ASN A 66 -19.83 -0.62 -3.30
N ILE A 67 -18.56 -0.96 -3.07
CA ILE A 67 -17.55 -0.10 -2.48
C ILE A 67 -17.15 0.96 -3.50
N THR A 68 -17.08 2.23 -3.09
CA THR A 68 -16.65 3.34 -3.94
C THR A 68 -15.17 3.69 -3.69
N LYS A 69 -14.53 4.44 -4.61
CA LYS A 69 -13.18 4.98 -4.41
C LYS A 69 -13.08 5.83 -3.13
N GLN A 70 -14.06 6.71 -2.92
CA GLN A 70 -14.14 7.56 -1.74
C GLN A 70 -14.17 6.72 -0.45
N GLU A 71 -14.89 5.60 -0.44
CA GLU A 71 -14.92 4.72 0.73
C GLU A 71 -13.59 4.00 0.97
N ILE A 72 -12.83 3.67 -0.08
CA ILE A 72 -11.48 3.12 0.07
C ILE A 72 -10.53 4.19 0.65
N GLU A 73 -10.58 5.42 0.16
CA GLU A 73 -9.79 6.54 0.69
C GLU A 73 -10.11 6.80 2.17
N GLN A 74 -11.40 6.87 2.51
CA GLN A 74 -11.87 6.99 3.89
C GLN A 74 -11.40 5.82 4.76
N PHE A 75 -11.53 4.58 4.26
CA PHE A 75 -11.10 3.40 4.99
C PHE A 75 -9.60 3.42 5.29
N ILE A 76 -8.75 3.77 4.31
CA ILE A 76 -7.30 3.83 4.53
C ILE A 76 -6.94 4.98 5.49
N GLY A 77 -7.57 6.15 5.33
CA GLY A 77 -7.42 7.27 6.26
C GLY A 77 -7.79 6.90 7.70
N MET A 78 -8.87 6.13 7.88
CA MET A 78 -9.26 5.59 9.18
C MET A 78 -8.23 4.60 9.73
N VAL A 79 -7.68 3.69 8.89
CA VAL A 79 -6.63 2.75 9.30
C VAL A 79 -5.37 3.50 9.78
N ILE A 80 -4.94 4.54 9.05
CA ILE A 80 -3.81 5.39 9.46
C ILE A 80 -4.11 6.06 10.79
N PHE A 81 -5.29 6.67 10.95
CA PHE A 81 -5.67 7.32 12.20
C PHE A 81 -5.67 6.34 13.38
N MET A 82 -6.23 5.14 13.20
CA MET A 82 -6.25 4.08 14.22
C MET A 82 -4.86 3.54 14.54
N SER A 83 -3.89 3.68 13.64
CA SER A 83 -2.49 3.31 13.93
C SER A 83 -1.82 4.29 14.90
N ILE A 84 -2.25 5.56 14.88
CA ILE A 84 -1.75 6.65 15.74
C ILE A 84 -2.48 6.63 17.08
N VAL A 85 -3.81 6.65 17.05
CA VAL A 85 -4.66 6.71 18.24
C VAL A 85 -5.12 5.29 18.61
N LYS A 86 -4.27 4.50 19.24
CA LYS A 86 -4.58 3.08 19.52
C LYS A 86 -5.60 2.92 20.65
N LEU A 87 -6.71 2.26 20.37
CA LEU A 87 -7.68 1.80 21.39
C LEU A 87 -7.56 0.28 21.63
N PRO A 88 -8.00 -0.24 22.81
CA PRO A 88 -7.86 -1.66 23.16
C PRO A 88 -8.55 -2.64 22.20
N ALA A 89 -9.53 -2.17 21.42
CA ALA A 89 -10.23 -2.96 20.40
C ALA A 89 -10.88 -2.04 19.37
N SER A 90 -11.01 -2.51 18.12
CA SER A 90 -11.57 -1.72 17.00
C SER A 90 -12.98 -1.19 17.30
N ARG A 91 -13.82 -1.95 17.99
CA ARG A 91 -15.18 -1.52 18.34
C ARG A 91 -15.22 -0.23 19.18
N TYR A 92 -14.17 0.08 19.93
CA TYR A 92 -14.16 1.25 20.81
C TYR A 92 -14.10 2.56 20.04
N TYR A 93 -13.60 2.58 18.80
CA TYR A 93 -13.58 3.82 18.01
C TYR A 93 -14.99 4.35 17.70
N TRP A 94 -16.02 3.50 17.72
CA TRP A 94 -17.43 3.85 17.53
C TRP A 94 -18.23 4.02 18.83
N ASN A 95 -17.54 4.08 19.98
CA ASN A 95 -18.21 4.33 21.25
C ASN A 95 -18.60 5.82 21.38
N LYS A 96 -19.78 6.13 21.93
CA LYS A 96 -20.25 7.52 22.09
C LYS A 96 -19.47 8.36 23.11
N THR A 97 -18.83 7.72 24.08
CA THR A 97 -18.13 8.39 25.19
C THR A 97 -16.62 8.40 24.98
N LEU A 98 -16.05 7.28 24.52
CA LEU A 98 -14.60 7.08 24.39
C LEU A 98 -14.14 6.87 22.93
N GLY A 99 -15.07 6.95 21.99
CA GLY A 99 -14.76 6.81 20.57
C GLY A 99 -14.04 8.03 20.01
N GLN A 100 -13.78 7.98 18.71
CA GLN A 100 -13.08 9.03 18.00
C GLN A 100 -14.03 9.61 16.96
N GLN A 101 -14.35 10.90 17.10
CA GLN A 101 -15.33 11.58 16.25
C GLN A 101 -14.99 11.44 14.77
N GLN A 102 -13.71 11.58 14.45
CA GLN A 102 -13.13 11.41 13.12
C GLN A 102 -13.33 10.00 12.55
N ILE A 103 -13.59 8.99 13.37
CA ILE A 103 -13.89 7.63 12.90
C ILE A 103 -15.39 7.44 12.75
N TYR A 104 -16.16 7.69 13.81
CA TYR A 104 -17.56 7.31 13.83
C TYR A 104 -18.46 8.19 12.96
N GLU A 105 -18.04 9.42 12.64
CA GLU A 105 -18.74 10.30 11.69
C GLU A 105 -18.37 10.01 10.24
N THR A 106 -17.17 9.49 9.97
CA THR A 106 -16.72 9.19 8.60
C THR A 106 -17.39 7.95 8.04
N MET A 107 -17.45 6.86 8.81
CA MET A 107 -18.01 5.61 8.33
C MET A 107 -18.57 4.79 9.48
N THR A 108 -19.70 4.11 9.28
CA THR A 108 -20.26 3.21 10.30
C THR A 108 -19.34 2.01 10.53
N ARG A 109 -19.34 1.47 11.75
CA ARG A 109 -18.57 0.26 12.10
C ARG A 109 -18.86 -0.90 11.14
N ASN A 110 -20.13 -1.13 10.82
CA ASN A 110 -20.53 -2.23 9.94
C ASN A 110 -20.00 -2.05 8.52
N ARG A 111 -19.97 -0.80 8.02
CA ARG A 111 -19.41 -0.52 6.69
C ARG A 111 -17.89 -0.68 6.68
N PHE A 112 -17.20 -0.21 7.72
CA PHE A 112 -15.76 -0.42 7.90
C PHE A 112 -15.41 -1.91 7.91
N GLU A 113 -16.10 -2.72 8.72
CA GLU A 113 -15.85 -4.17 8.76
C GLU A 113 -16.23 -4.86 7.44
N THR A 114 -17.25 -4.38 6.72
CA THR A 114 -17.59 -4.88 5.38
C THR A 114 -16.44 -4.64 4.42
N ILE A 115 -15.92 -3.41 4.35
CA ILE A 115 -14.80 -3.07 3.47
C ILE A 115 -13.55 -3.87 3.86
N LYS A 116 -13.21 -3.91 5.16
CA LYS A 116 -12.08 -4.69 5.68
C LYS A 116 -12.14 -6.16 5.24
N ASN A 117 -13.31 -6.79 5.33
CA ASN A 117 -13.49 -8.20 4.96
C ASN A 117 -13.47 -8.44 3.46
N LYS A 118 -13.79 -7.43 2.65
CA LYS A 118 -13.79 -7.52 1.18
C LYS A 118 -12.54 -6.96 0.52
N LEU A 119 -11.67 -6.29 1.29
CA LEU A 119 -10.45 -5.65 0.78
C LEU A 119 -9.58 -6.64 0.02
N HIS A 120 -9.44 -6.43 -1.28
CA HIS A 120 -8.63 -7.26 -2.19
C HIS A 120 -7.84 -6.35 -3.13
N PHE A 121 -6.65 -6.82 -3.52
CA PHE A 121 -5.74 -6.07 -4.39
C PHE A 121 -5.53 -6.74 -5.75
N ASN A 122 -5.95 -8.01 -5.90
CA ASN A 122 -5.75 -8.80 -7.10
C ASN A 122 -6.95 -9.74 -7.34
N ASP A 123 -7.15 -10.18 -8.59
CA ASP A 123 -8.19 -11.15 -8.93
C ASP A 123 -7.71 -12.55 -8.54
N ASN A 124 -8.40 -13.16 -7.57
CA ASN A 124 -8.08 -14.50 -7.10
C ASN A 124 -8.15 -15.58 -8.20
N ASN A 125 -8.87 -15.34 -9.30
CA ASN A 125 -8.92 -16.28 -10.43
C ASN A 125 -7.58 -16.42 -11.15
N ASN A 126 -6.67 -15.44 -11.02
CA ASN A 126 -5.34 -15.47 -11.63
C ASN A 126 -4.28 -16.10 -10.71
N TYR A 127 -4.68 -16.64 -9.56
CA TYR A 127 -3.76 -17.24 -8.59
C TYR A 127 -3.16 -18.55 -9.12
N THR A 128 -1.83 -18.63 -9.09
CA THR A 128 -1.09 -19.86 -9.41
C THR A 128 -0.76 -20.64 -8.12
N PRO A 129 -1.14 -21.93 -8.01
CA PRO A 129 -0.88 -22.73 -6.81
C PRO A 129 0.60 -22.89 -6.45
N LEU A 130 0.85 -23.13 -5.16
CA LEU A 130 2.19 -23.41 -4.66
C LEU A 130 2.79 -24.64 -5.35
N GLY A 131 4.03 -24.53 -5.80
CA GLY A 131 4.75 -25.61 -6.49
C GLY A 131 4.52 -25.65 -8.01
N SER A 132 3.62 -24.83 -8.56
CA SER A 132 3.44 -24.67 -10.00
C SER A 132 4.40 -23.62 -10.58
N PRO A 133 4.87 -23.77 -11.84
CA PRO A 133 5.66 -22.73 -12.52
C PRO A 133 4.89 -21.40 -12.55
N GLY A 134 5.57 -20.30 -12.20
CA GLY A 134 4.96 -18.97 -12.14
C GLY A 134 4.26 -18.63 -10.83
N HIS A 135 4.34 -19.48 -9.80
CA HIS A 135 3.82 -19.15 -8.47
C HIS A 135 4.50 -17.90 -7.88
N ASP A 136 3.70 -16.86 -7.64
CA ASP A 136 4.12 -15.66 -6.91
C ASP A 136 3.61 -15.72 -5.46
N LYS A 137 4.54 -15.79 -4.50
CA LYS A 137 4.23 -15.81 -3.06
C LYS A 137 3.49 -14.54 -2.61
N LEU A 138 3.70 -13.41 -3.28
CA LEU A 138 3.08 -12.13 -2.94
C LEU A 138 1.90 -11.78 -3.84
N PHE A 139 1.42 -12.73 -4.66
CA PHE A 139 0.38 -12.52 -5.67
C PHE A 139 -0.80 -11.65 -5.17
N LYS A 140 -1.30 -11.93 -3.96
CA LYS A 140 -2.47 -11.25 -3.39
C LYS A 140 -2.27 -9.77 -3.12
N VAL A 141 -1.02 -9.34 -2.90
CA VAL A 141 -0.65 -7.95 -2.58
C VAL A 141 0.23 -7.32 -3.65
N ARG A 142 0.62 -8.08 -4.68
CA ARG A 142 1.51 -7.63 -5.76
C ARG A 142 1.09 -6.30 -6.37
N PRO A 143 -0.19 -6.08 -6.76
CA PRO A 143 -0.60 -4.80 -7.34
C PRO A 143 -0.46 -3.62 -6.38
N LEU A 144 -0.66 -3.84 -5.08
CA LEU A 144 -0.44 -2.82 -4.05
C LEU A 144 1.04 -2.46 -3.94
N LEU A 145 1.90 -3.47 -3.86
CA LEU A 145 3.35 -3.26 -3.72
C LEU A 145 3.94 -2.58 -4.95
N ASP A 146 3.54 -3.02 -6.14
CA ASP A 146 4.04 -2.46 -7.39
C ASP A 146 3.55 -1.02 -7.58
N GLY A 147 2.26 -0.74 -7.32
CA GLY A 147 1.71 0.62 -7.41
C GLY A 147 2.39 1.61 -6.45
N ILE A 148 2.62 1.22 -5.20
CA ILE A 148 3.36 2.06 -4.23
C ILE A 148 4.82 2.22 -4.67
N ARG A 149 5.46 1.14 -5.12
CA ARG A 149 6.85 1.16 -5.58
C ARG A 149 7.03 2.10 -6.76
N GLU A 150 6.12 2.11 -7.72
CA GLU A 150 6.15 3.01 -8.87
C GLU A 150 6.18 4.47 -8.42
N GLN A 151 5.34 4.85 -7.44
CA GLN A 151 5.34 6.21 -6.88
C GLN A 151 6.64 6.52 -6.13
N LEU A 152 7.14 5.60 -5.32
CA LEU A 152 8.41 5.78 -4.60
C LEU A 152 9.63 5.88 -5.53
N LEU A 153 9.58 5.27 -6.72
CA LEU A 153 10.63 5.40 -7.73
C LEU A 153 10.66 6.78 -8.40
N LEU A 154 9.57 7.55 -8.33
CA LEU A 154 9.54 8.95 -8.77
C LEU A 154 10.27 9.89 -7.81
N VAL A 155 10.50 9.46 -6.57
CA VAL A 155 11.25 10.23 -5.58
C VAL A 155 12.76 10.06 -5.85
N PRO A 156 13.48 11.15 -6.15
CA PRO A 156 14.93 11.13 -6.35
C PRO A 156 15.66 10.54 -5.14
N LYS A 157 16.81 9.91 -5.41
CA LYS A 157 17.67 9.33 -4.38
C LYS A 157 18.94 10.17 -4.25
N GLU A 158 19.28 10.52 -3.02
CA GLU A 158 20.49 11.26 -2.68
C GLU A 158 21.72 10.34 -2.71
N GLU A 159 22.93 10.94 -2.78
CA GLU A 159 24.22 10.23 -2.88
C GLU A 159 24.40 9.13 -1.82
N TYR A 160 24.01 9.43 -0.58
CA TYR A 160 24.25 8.55 0.57
C TYR A 160 23.00 7.76 0.92
N LEU A 161 23.02 6.47 0.59
CA LEU A 161 21.92 5.54 0.86
C LEU A 161 22.36 4.48 1.86
N VAL A 162 21.43 4.06 2.71
CA VAL A 162 21.60 2.94 3.64
C VAL A 162 20.59 1.85 3.26
N VAL A 163 21.06 0.61 3.26
CA VAL A 163 20.23 -0.57 3.01
C VAL A 163 20.25 -1.41 4.29
N ASP A 164 19.06 -1.74 4.77
CA ASP A 164 18.87 -2.59 5.95
C ASP A 164 17.63 -3.47 5.76
N GLU A 165 17.50 -4.52 6.57
CA GLU A 165 16.37 -5.44 6.55
C GLU A 165 15.35 -5.07 7.62
N GLN A 166 14.06 -5.06 7.26
CA GLN A 166 12.96 -4.89 8.20
C GLN A 166 12.12 -6.18 8.23
N ILE A 167 11.94 -6.74 9.42
CA ILE A 167 11.10 -7.93 9.64
C ILE A 167 9.71 -7.48 10.11
N ASP A 168 8.68 -7.90 9.38
CA ASP A 168 7.29 -7.78 9.83
C ASP A 168 6.84 -9.08 10.51
N ASN A 169 6.44 -8.98 11.77
CA ASN A 169 6.05 -10.13 12.57
C ASN A 169 4.57 -10.44 12.37
N HIS A 170 4.28 -11.53 11.67
CA HIS A 170 2.91 -12.02 11.59
C HIS A 170 2.62 -12.99 12.74
N TYR A 171 1.79 -12.55 13.69
CA TYR A 171 1.17 -13.45 14.66
C TYR A 171 -0.17 -13.92 14.11
N GLU A 172 -0.32 -15.23 13.89
CA GLU A 172 -1.65 -15.81 13.65
C GLU A 172 -2.48 -15.61 14.93
N SER A 173 -3.57 -14.87 14.83
CA SER A 173 -4.56 -14.83 15.91
C SER A 173 -5.19 -16.22 16.00
N SER A 174 -4.83 -16.97 17.04
CA SER A 174 -5.48 -18.23 17.41
C SER A 174 -6.96 -17.94 17.64
N SER A 175 -7.79 -18.29 16.66
CA SER A 175 -9.25 -18.36 16.78
C SER A 175 -9.66 -19.57 17.60
#